data_AF-A0A9W6H2Y4-F1
#
_entry.id   AF-A0A9W6H2Y4-F1
#
_cell.length_a   1.000
_cell.length_b   1.000
_cell.length_c   1.000
_cell.angle_alpha   90.00
_cell.angle_beta   90.00
_cell.angle_gamma   90.00
#
_symmetry.space_group_name_H-M   'P 1'
#
loop_
_entity.id
_entity.type
_entity.pdbx_description
1 polymer ?
#
loop_
_entity_poly.entity_id
_entity_poly.type
_entity_poly.pdbx_seq_one_letter_code
_entity_poly.pdbx_strand_id
1 'polypeptide(L)'
;MRPPLPPVDTRYERFDVAVGSAAEYLRGAWPELRDVSFEIAGLPVEPSEDGIPRWRIDRAARRIILFRIPVERLSRIHGSIGLARADDFHRRLVIEGAVFRAAADYLDRDPWDLAPDRYRWF
;
A
#
# COMPACT_ATOMS: atom_id res chain seq x y z
N MET A 1 38.65 -16.15 3.13
CA MET A 1 37.21 -16.42 3.36
C MET A 1 36.39 -15.40 2.59
N ARG A 2 35.31 -15.82 1.91
CA ARG A 2 34.36 -14.88 1.30
C ARG A 2 33.40 -14.37 2.39
N PRO A 3 33.14 -13.06 2.50
CA PRO A 3 32.16 -12.56 3.46
C PRO A 3 30.79 -13.20 3.19
N PRO A 4 30.02 -13.57 4.22
CA PRO A 4 28.65 -14.02 4.02
C PRO A 4 27.87 -12.89 3.34
N LEU A 5 27.17 -13.22 2.25
CA LEU A 5 26.27 -12.26 1.62
C LEU A 5 25.18 -11.92 2.65
N PRO A 6 24.85 -10.62 2.83
CA PRO A 6 23.71 -10.26 3.64
C PRO A 6 22.44 -10.92 3.08
N PRO A 7 21.46 -11.26 3.94
CA PRO A 7 20.19 -11.82 3.50
C PRO A 7 19.60 -10.94 2.40
N VAL A 8 19.09 -11.58 1.35
CA VAL A 8 18.51 -10.90 0.20
C VAL A 8 17.17 -10.31 0.65
N ASP A 9 17.20 -9.11 1.20
CA ASP A 9 16.00 -8.34 1.52
C ASP A 9 15.57 -7.58 0.27
N THR A 10 14.61 -8.15 -0.46
CA THR A 10 14.13 -7.55 -1.70
C THR A 10 13.08 -6.47 -1.43
N ARG A 11 13.06 -5.44 -2.27
CA ARG A 11 11.99 -4.41 -2.22
C ARG A 11 10.59 -5.02 -2.36
N TYR A 12 10.50 -6.19 -3.00
CA TYR A 12 9.26 -6.93 -3.15
C TYR A 12 8.77 -7.47 -1.81
N GLU A 13 9.64 -8.17 -1.06
CA GLU A 13 9.30 -8.72 0.27
C GLU A 13 8.89 -7.63 1.26
N ARG A 14 9.58 -6.48 1.24
CA ARG A 14 9.20 -5.34 2.10
C ARG A 14 7.82 -4.79 1.78
N PHE A 15 7.45 -4.77 0.51
CA PHE A 15 6.14 -4.32 0.08
C PHE A 15 5.06 -5.27 0.59
N ASP A 16 5.25 -6.57 0.38
CA ASP A 16 4.32 -7.61 0.82
C ASP A 16 4.14 -7.60 2.35
N VAL A 17 5.22 -7.48 3.11
CA VAL A 17 5.17 -7.42 4.59
C VAL A 17 4.41 -6.18 5.05
N ALA A 18 4.64 -5.01 4.44
CA ALA A 18 3.96 -3.77 4.82
C ALA A 18 2.45 -3.84 4.50
N VAL A 19 2.09 -4.36 3.32
CA VAL A 19 0.68 -4.56 2.93
C VAL A 19 0.00 -5.56 3.87
N GLY A 20 0.62 -6.71 4.10
CA GLY A 20 0.08 -7.75 4.99
C GLY A 20 -0.12 -7.24 6.41
N SER A 21 0.86 -6.54 6.97
CA SER A 21 0.77 -5.98 8.32
C SER A 21 -0.36 -4.95 8.46
N ALA A 22 -0.53 -4.06 7.47
CA ALA A 22 -1.60 -3.09 7.46
C ALA A 22 -2.99 -3.74 7.28
N ALA A 23 -3.09 -4.73 6.39
CA ALA A 23 -4.32 -5.48 6.17
C ALA A 23 -4.76 -6.24 7.44
N GLU A 24 -3.85 -6.88 8.15
CA GLU A 24 -4.15 -7.56 9.42
C GLU A 24 -4.63 -6.58 10.49
N TYR A 25 -3.97 -5.42 10.61
CA TYR A 25 -4.45 -4.35 11.49
C TYR A 25 -5.89 -3.93 11.15
N LEU A 26 -6.16 -3.67 9.87
CA LEU A 26 -7.47 -3.25 9.39
C LEU A 26 -8.56 -4.30 9.66
N ARG A 27 -8.27 -5.61 9.48
CA ARG A 27 -9.21 -6.70 9.79
C ARG A 27 -9.54 -6.81 11.27
N GLY A 28 -8.58 -6.48 12.14
CA GLY A 28 -8.76 -6.44 13.58
C GLY A 28 -9.67 -5.29 14.03
N ALA A 29 -9.52 -4.13 13.40
CA ALA A 29 -10.23 -2.91 13.78
C ALA A 29 -11.58 -2.71 13.06
N TRP A 30 -11.73 -3.21 11.82
CA TRP A 30 -12.97 -3.12 11.03
C TRP A 30 -13.47 -4.52 10.63
N PRO A 31 -14.52 -5.03 11.29
CA PRO A 31 -15.11 -6.34 10.97
C PRO A 31 -15.53 -6.51 9.51
N GLU A 32 -15.92 -5.42 8.84
CA GLU A 32 -16.32 -5.39 7.43
C GLU A 32 -15.20 -5.81 6.46
N LEU A 33 -13.94 -5.72 6.91
CA LEU A 33 -12.76 -6.07 6.10
C LEU A 33 -12.26 -7.50 6.32
N ARG A 34 -12.85 -8.27 7.26
CA ARG A 34 -12.37 -9.62 7.62
C ARG A 34 -12.35 -10.57 6.43
N ASP A 35 -13.40 -10.54 5.61
CA ASP A 35 -13.53 -11.40 4.43
C ASP A 35 -12.99 -10.74 3.15
N VAL A 36 -12.37 -9.56 3.26
CA VAL A 36 -11.83 -8.83 2.11
C VAL A 36 -10.41 -9.29 1.82
N SER A 37 -10.17 -9.67 0.57
CA SER A 37 -8.85 -10.03 0.07
C SER A 37 -8.05 -8.79 -0.28
N PHE A 38 -6.82 -8.70 0.24
CA PHE A 38 -5.83 -7.70 -0.14
C PHE A 38 -4.81 -8.39 -1.04
N GLU A 39 -4.80 -8.03 -2.32
CA GLU A 39 -3.95 -8.62 -3.34
C GLU A 39 -2.91 -7.61 -3.84
N ILE A 40 -1.79 -8.12 -4.34
CA ILE A 40 -0.69 -7.32 -4.85
C ILE A 40 -0.50 -7.66 -6.33
N ALA A 41 -0.47 -6.63 -7.17
CA ALA A 41 -0.19 -6.74 -8.59
C ALA A 41 0.93 -5.76 -9.01
N GLY A 42 1.55 -5.99 -10.16
CA GLY A 42 2.64 -5.14 -10.65
C GLY A 42 2.17 -3.76 -11.09
N LEU A 43 1.34 -3.73 -12.15
CA LEU A 43 0.77 -2.55 -12.79
C LEU A 43 -0.70 -2.83 -13.17
N PRO A 44 -1.55 -1.80 -13.25
CA PRO A 44 -2.87 -1.94 -13.85
C PRO A 44 -2.74 -2.23 -15.35
N VAL A 45 -3.71 -2.99 -15.88
CA VAL A 45 -3.76 -3.32 -17.32
C VAL A 45 -4.03 -2.07 -18.15
N GLU A 46 -4.90 -1.18 -17.65
CA GLU A 46 -5.29 0.06 -18.30
C GLU A 46 -5.19 1.24 -17.31
N PRO A 47 -4.78 2.44 -17.76
CA PRO A 47 -4.88 3.65 -16.96
C PRO A 47 -6.36 4.04 -16.76
N SER A 48 -6.66 4.73 -15.66
CA SER A 48 -7.94 5.39 -15.47
C SER A 48 -7.94 6.80 -16.08
N GLU A 49 -9.10 7.44 -16.16
CA GLU A 49 -9.22 8.84 -16.62
C GLU A 49 -8.31 9.79 -15.81
N ASP A 50 -8.15 9.51 -14.51
CA ASP A 50 -7.28 10.28 -13.60
C ASP A 50 -5.79 9.87 -13.62
N GLY A 51 -5.38 8.95 -14.50
CA GLY A 51 -4.00 8.49 -14.66
C GLY A 51 -3.78 7.04 -14.22
N ILE A 52 -2.58 6.72 -13.72
CA ILE A 52 -2.24 5.34 -13.34
C ILE A 52 -2.75 5.06 -11.91
N PRO A 53 -3.75 4.17 -11.72
CA PRO A 53 -4.30 3.91 -10.40
C PRO A 53 -3.28 3.21 -9.50
N ARG A 54 -3.32 3.54 -8.20
CA ARG A 54 -2.51 2.89 -7.15
C ARG A 54 -3.17 1.64 -6.58
N TRP A 55 -4.49 1.58 -6.63
CA TRP A 55 -5.28 0.41 -6.24
C TRP A 55 -6.51 0.25 -7.14
N ARG A 56 -7.13 -0.92 -7.07
CA ARG A 56 -8.44 -1.21 -7.67
C ARG A 56 -9.31 -1.94 -6.65
N ILE A 57 -10.59 -1.61 -6.64
CA ILE A 57 -11.59 -2.22 -5.78
C ILE A 57 -12.56 -3.04 -6.62
N ASP A 58 -12.81 -4.27 -6.18
CA ASP A 58 -13.88 -5.13 -6.67
C ASP A 58 -14.74 -5.56 -5.47
N ARG A 59 -15.84 -4.82 -5.25
CA ARG A 59 -16.74 -5.09 -4.11
C ARG A 59 -17.54 -6.38 -4.29
N ALA A 60 -17.81 -6.77 -5.54
CA ALA A 60 -18.51 -8.04 -5.82
C ALA A 60 -17.64 -9.24 -5.42
N ALA A 61 -16.33 -9.17 -5.71
CA ALA A 61 -15.36 -10.20 -5.34
C ALA A 61 -14.75 -10.01 -3.94
N ARG A 62 -15.17 -8.99 -3.16
CA ARG A 62 -14.59 -8.61 -1.87
C ARG A 62 -13.07 -8.50 -1.94
N ARG A 63 -12.58 -7.68 -2.87
CA ARG A 63 -11.16 -7.62 -3.21
C ARG A 63 -10.66 -6.21 -3.37
N ILE A 64 -9.48 -5.96 -2.82
CA ILE A 64 -8.69 -4.74 -2.97
C ILE A 64 -7.34 -5.15 -3.55
N ILE A 65 -6.99 -4.59 -4.70
CA ILE A 65 -5.74 -4.90 -5.40
C ILE A 65 -4.84 -3.67 -5.32
N LEU A 66 -3.65 -3.83 -4.75
CA LEU A 66 -2.63 -2.79 -4.66
C LEU A 66 -1.63 -2.97 -5.81
N PHE A 67 -1.38 -1.90 -6.56
CA PHE A 67 -0.39 -1.92 -7.64
C PHE A 67 0.97 -1.46 -7.10
N ARG A 68 1.89 -2.41 -6.97
CA ARG A 68 3.22 -2.18 -6.38
C ARG A 68 4.00 -1.09 -7.09
N ILE A 69 4.10 -1.14 -8.42
CA ILE A 69 4.92 -0.19 -9.17
C ILE A 69 4.38 1.25 -9.02
N PRO A 70 3.08 1.52 -9.22
CA PRO A 70 2.51 2.86 -8.97
C PRO A 70 2.70 3.34 -7.54
N VAL A 71 2.48 2.48 -6.53
CA VAL A 71 2.65 2.86 -5.11
C VAL A 71 4.11 3.18 -4.80
N GLU A 72 5.08 2.39 -5.28
CA GLU A 72 6.50 2.61 -5.02
C GLU A 72 7.12 3.72 -5.88
N ARG A 73 6.62 3.97 -7.10
CA ARG A 73 7.29 4.85 -8.08
C ARG A 73 6.59 6.16 -8.33
N LEU A 74 5.27 6.21 -8.20
CA LEU A 74 4.45 7.37 -8.54
C LEU A 74 3.90 8.09 -7.30
N SER A 75 4.23 7.60 -6.10
CA SER A 75 4.02 8.35 -4.87
C SER A 75 5.02 9.50 -4.82
N ARG A 76 4.55 10.72 -5.11
CA ARG A 76 5.29 11.94 -4.85
C ARG A 76 5.21 12.21 -3.36
N ILE A 77 6.32 12.08 -2.65
CA ILE A 77 6.42 12.58 -1.28
C ILE A 77 6.79 14.07 -1.41
N HIS A 78 5.97 14.97 -0.86
CA HIS A 78 6.23 16.41 -0.73
C HIS A 78 6.87 17.10 -1.96
N GLY A 79 6.20 17.05 -3.12
CA GLY A 79 6.52 17.91 -4.27
C GLY A 79 7.82 17.60 -5.03
N SER A 80 8.82 16.95 -4.43
CA SER A 80 10.13 16.70 -5.02
C SER A 80 10.82 15.53 -4.34
N ILE A 81 11.21 14.53 -5.15
CA ILE A 81 11.93 13.27 -4.82
C ILE A 81 10.99 12.06 -4.65
N GLY A 82 11.01 11.15 -5.63
CA GLY A 82 10.37 9.84 -5.52
C GLY A 82 11.06 8.91 -4.50
N LEU A 83 10.42 7.80 -4.12
CA LEU A 83 10.91 6.84 -3.10
C LEU A 83 12.30 6.24 -3.33
N ALA A 84 12.94 6.50 -4.48
CA ALA A 84 14.31 6.11 -4.74
C ALA A 84 15.30 6.57 -3.65
N ARG A 85 15.03 7.70 -2.98
CA ARG A 85 15.83 8.21 -1.85
C ARG A 85 15.16 8.13 -0.48
N ALA A 86 13.94 7.59 -0.39
CA ALA A 86 13.26 7.38 0.88
C ALA A 86 13.96 6.27 1.68
N ASP A 87 14.11 6.48 3.00
CA ASP A 87 14.51 5.43 3.92
C ASP A 87 13.41 4.36 4.07
N ASP A 88 13.72 3.28 4.79
CA ASP A 88 12.82 2.14 4.91
C ASP A 88 11.55 2.46 5.71
N PHE A 89 11.62 3.41 6.65
CA PHE A 89 10.46 3.87 7.39
C PHE A 89 9.49 4.66 6.48
N HIS A 90 10.00 5.59 5.69
CA HIS A 90 9.21 6.36 4.74
C HIS A 90 8.58 5.47 3.67
N ARG A 91 9.33 4.47 3.16
CA ARG A 91 8.77 3.46 2.24
C ARG A 91 7.58 2.75 2.85
N ARG A 92 7.76 2.26 4.08
CA ARG A 92 6.70 1.59 4.82
C ARG A 92 5.47 2.49 5.01
N LEU A 93 5.65 3.76 5.38
CA LEU A 93 4.55 4.70 5.53
C LEU A 93 3.76 4.92 4.24
N VAL A 94 4.44 5.06 3.09
CA VAL A 94 3.77 5.21 1.80
C VAL A 94 2.92 3.99 1.46
N ILE A 95 3.46 2.80 1.70
CA ILE A 95 2.77 1.53 1.41
C ILE A 95 1.56 1.38 2.33
N GLU A 96 1.77 1.51 3.64
CA GLU A 96 0.69 1.42 4.63
C GLU A 96 -0.39 2.47 4.36
N GLY A 97 -0.01 3.72 4.04
CA GLY A 97 -0.95 4.78 3.66
C GLY A 97 -1.76 4.48 2.40
N ALA A 98 -1.17 3.80 1.40
CA ALA A 98 -1.92 3.34 0.23
C ALA A 98 -2.95 2.26 0.61
N VAL A 99 -2.61 1.35 1.53
CA VAL A 99 -3.54 0.33 2.04
C VAL A 99 -4.71 0.98 2.79
N PHE A 100 -4.43 1.95 3.66
CA PHE A 100 -5.47 2.68 4.40
C PHE A 100 -6.44 3.40 3.47
N ARG A 101 -5.93 4.12 2.45
CA ARG A 101 -6.78 4.78 1.45
C ARG A 101 -7.60 3.79 0.63
N ALA A 102 -7.01 2.69 0.19
CA ALA A 102 -7.73 1.67 -0.56
C ALA A 102 -8.85 1.02 0.28
N ALA A 103 -8.62 0.81 1.58
CA ALA A 103 -9.63 0.29 2.50
C ALA A 103 -10.73 1.32 2.80
N ALA A 104 -10.37 2.60 2.92
CA ALA A 104 -11.32 3.68 3.12
C ALA A 104 -12.24 3.83 1.92
N ASP A 105 -11.68 3.85 0.72
CA ASP A 105 -12.44 3.81 -0.53
C ASP A 105 -13.37 2.59 -0.57
N TYR A 106 -12.88 1.40 -0.20
CA TYR A 106 -13.70 0.18 -0.20
C TYR A 106 -14.92 0.32 0.73
N LEU A 107 -14.71 0.88 1.92
CA LEU A 107 -15.72 1.09 2.95
C LEU A 107 -16.58 2.35 2.76
N ASP A 108 -16.26 3.18 1.76
CA ASP A 108 -16.87 4.49 1.53
C ASP A 108 -16.73 5.41 2.76
N ARG A 109 -15.50 5.52 3.27
CA ARG A 109 -15.15 6.33 4.45
C ARG A 109 -13.96 7.23 4.18
N ASP A 110 -13.75 8.18 5.09
CA ASP A 110 -12.56 9.00 5.07
C ASP A 110 -11.33 8.17 5.51
N PRO A 111 -10.19 8.23 4.79
CA PRO A 111 -9.00 7.46 5.16
C PRO A 111 -8.41 7.82 6.53
N TRP A 112 -8.67 9.02 7.05
CA TRP A 112 -8.25 9.47 8.38
C TRP A 112 -9.05 8.86 9.52
N ASP A 113 -10.21 8.25 9.22
CA ASP A 113 -10.96 7.44 10.17
C ASP A 113 -10.32 6.06 10.36
N LEU A 114 -9.59 5.57 9.36
CA LEU A 114 -8.97 4.24 9.36
C LEU A 114 -7.49 4.28 9.76
N ALA A 115 -6.79 5.34 9.37
CA ALA A 115 -5.36 5.44 9.55
C ALA A 115 -5.02 5.94 10.98
N PRO A 116 -4.04 5.31 11.66
CA PRO A 116 -3.47 5.85 12.90
C PRO A 116 -2.98 7.30 12.76
N ASP A 117 -2.90 8.04 13.87
CA ASP A 117 -2.53 9.47 13.90
C ASP A 117 -1.29 9.85 13.08
N ARG A 118 -0.32 8.93 12.96
CA ARG A 118 0.92 9.11 12.18
C ARG A 118 0.74 9.32 10.67
N TYR A 119 -0.44 9.03 10.11
CA TYR A 119 -0.67 9.15 8.67
C TYR A 119 -1.36 10.45 8.23
N ARG A 120 -1.92 11.25 9.16
CA ARG A 120 -2.79 12.41 8.87
C ARG A 120 -2.20 13.55 8.04
N TRP A 121 -0.93 13.47 7.67
CA TRP A 121 -0.15 14.54 7.05
C TRP A 121 0.33 14.19 5.63
N PHE A 122 -0.10 13.06 5.05
CA PHE A 122 0.43 12.48 3.80
C PHE A 122 -0.55 12.34 2.64
#